data_AF-A0A965N3M1-F1
#
_entry.id   AF-A0A965N3M1-F1
#
_cell.length_a   1.000
_cell.length_b   1.000
_cell.length_c   1.000
_cell.angle_alpha   90.00
_cell.angle_beta   90.00
_cell.angle_gamma   90.00
#
_symmetry.space_group_name_H-M   'P 1'
#
loop_
_entity.id
_entity.type
_entity.pdbx_description
1 polymer ?
#
loop_
_entity_poly.entity_id
_entity_poly.type
_entity_poly.pdbx_seq_one_letter_code
_entity_poly.pdbx_strand_id
1 'polypeptide(L)'
;MEEPQFKPYIGHKQSGKEFTLRAVILGIVLGFIFAVGNAYLGLKIGMTISASIPAAVFSMTIMKILFKDGFILEHNLVQTMASVGEAIAASVIFVFPAFFFLGLTPSSFEIFLLILIGGVTGILFMIPMRRYVIVKEHGKLIFPEGTACAEILRAGEEKGHAGALVAGLGLLIGAVCKFFISGLKIFEENIQFNLFKPNGVLTFEATPSLIGVGFIIGPRIASYMFAGGLMGWWILIPLISTFGVSDTVIYPASVDVDSLDSYGIWSNYIRYVGAGAVAVGGLFSLIKIAPIATSSLYEGFKDLFKGLKHAADVQRTDRDIPMGFLILGSIVSVFLIWALPIFQMNLVATILTVILAFFFTGVVSITVGLVGSSTNPTSGM
;
A
#
# COMPACT_ATOMS: atom_id res chain seq x y z
N MET A 1 31.87 -5.39 -14.18
CA MET A 1 31.77 -6.29 -13.03
C MET A 1 30.41 -6.94 -13.14
N GLU A 2 30.34 -8.26 -13.26
CA GLU A 2 29.05 -8.97 -13.18
C GLU A 2 28.45 -8.68 -11.80
N GLU A 3 27.22 -8.18 -11.76
CA GLU A 3 26.50 -8.03 -10.50
C GLU A 3 26.40 -9.40 -9.81
N PRO A 4 26.69 -9.49 -8.50
CA PRO A 4 26.65 -10.76 -7.79
C PRO A 4 25.25 -11.36 -7.91
N GLN A 5 25.16 -12.57 -8.46
CA GLN A 5 23.90 -13.28 -8.65
C GLN A 5 23.20 -13.47 -7.29
N PHE A 6 21.97 -12.96 -7.16
CA PHE A 6 21.20 -13.05 -5.92
C PHE A 6 21.00 -14.52 -5.49
N LYS A 7 21.38 -14.82 -4.25
CA LYS A 7 21.16 -16.14 -3.64
C LYS A 7 19.94 -16.08 -2.72
N PRO A 8 18.87 -16.83 -3.03
CA PRO A 8 17.69 -16.87 -2.16
C PRO A 8 18.03 -17.57 -0.84
N TYR A 9 17.40 -17.12 0.26
CA TYR A 9 17.61 -17.68 1.59
C TYR A 9 17.26 -19.17 1.65
N ILE A 10 16.08 -19.53 1.12
CA ILE A 10 15.72 -20.92 0.85
C ILE A 10 16.06 -21.24 -0.60
N GLY A 11 17.08 -22.07 -0.80
CA GLY A 11 17.56 -22.46 -2.13
C GLY A 11 16.52 -23.18 -2.99
N HIS A 12 16.71 -23.20 -4.30
CA HIS A 12 15.81 -23.89 -5.23
C HIS A 12 15.70 -25.41 -4.99
N LYS A 13 16.71 -26.03 -4.33
CA LYS A 13 16.73 -27.45 -3.96
C LYS A 13 16.14 -27.74 -2.57
N GLN A 14 15.99 -26.72 -1.73
CA GLN A 14 15.45 -26.87 -0.38
C GLN A 14 13.93 -26.65 -0.44
N SER A 15 13.16 -27.65 -0.01
CA SER A 15 11.70 -27.57 0.04
C SER A 15 11.20 -27.75 1.47
N GLY A 16 10.28 -26.90 1.91
CA GLY A 16 9.58 -27.03 3.18
C GLY A 16 8.09 -26.80 3.02
N LYS A 17 7.36 -26.75 4.13
CA LYS A 17 5.92 -26.42 4.13
C LYS A 17 5.75 -24.96 3.68
N GLU A 18 4.89 -24.70 2.69
CA GLU A 18 4.59 -23.34 2.21
C GLU A 18 3.08 -23.09 2.32
N PHE A 19 2.31 -23.80 1.49
CA PHE A 19 0.86 -23.70 1.45
C PHE A 19 0.23 -24.75 2.37
N THR A 20 -0.10 -24.35 3.60
CA THR A 20 -0.75 -25.21 4.60
C THR A 20 -2.08 -24.62 5.03
N LEU A 21 -3.03 -25.49 5.42
CA LEU A 21 -4.35 -25.04 5.88
C LEU A 21 -4.24 -24.10 7.09
N ARG A 22 -3.32 -24.36 8.02
CA ARG A 22 -3.06 -23.49 9.17
C ARG A 22 -2.55 -22.11 8.77
N ALA A 23 -1.68 -22.02 7.76
CA ALA A 23 -1.18 -20.75 7.25
C ALA A 23 -2.30 -19.96 6.56
N VAL A 24 -3.16 -20.63 5.79
CA VAL A 24 -4.32 -20.02 5.14
C VAL A 24 -5.30 -19.46 6.17
N ILE A 25 -5.68 -20.26 7.18
CA ILE A 25 -6.61 -19.83 8.24
C ILE A 25 -6.01 -18.64 9.01
N LEU A 26 -4.75 -18.72 9.42
CA LEU A 26 -4.10 -17.64 10.15
C LEU A 26 -3.98 -16.36 9.31
N GLY A 27 -3.66 -16.50 8.03
CA GLY A 27 -3.60 -15.39 7.08
C GLY A 27 -4.94 -14.69 6.91
N ILE A 28 -6.05 -15.43 6.80
CA ILE A 28 -7.40 -14.87 6.71
C ILE A 28 -7.76 -14.09 7.98
N VAL A 29 -7.50 -14.68 9.16
CA VAL A 29 -7.82 -14.05 10.44
C VAL A 29 -7.01 -12.77 10.64
N LEU A 30 -5.69 -12.82 10.42
CA LEU A 30 -4.84 -11.63 10.53
C LEU A 30 -5.21 -10.59 9.47
N GLY A 31 -5.46 -10.98 8.23
CA GLY A 31 -5.89 -10.08 7.16
C GLY A 31 -7.17 -9.34 7.50
N PHE A 32 -8.17 -10.02 8.09
CA PHE A 32 -9.38 -9.37 8.58
C PHE A 32 -9.09 -8.34 9.68
N ILE A 33 -8.29 -8.71 10.69
CA ILE A 33 -7.94 -7.82 11.80
C ILE A 33 -7.21 -6.57 11.30
N PHE A 34 -6.23 -6.75 10.41
CA PHE A 34 -5.48 -5.64 9.84
C PHE A 34 -6.31 -4.80 8.87
N ALA A 35 -7.25 -5.38 8.14
CA ALA A 35 -8.18 -4.62 7.30
C ALA A 35 -9.04 -3.66 8.14
N VAL A 36 -9.59 -4.14 9.27
CA VAL A 36 -10.37 -3.29 10.18
C VAL A 36 -9.51 -2.18 10.78
N GLY A 37 -8.30 -2.52 11.25
CA GLY A 37 -7.37 -1.55 11.81
C GLY A 37 -6.94 -0.49 10.79
N ASN A 38 -6.64 -0.89 9.57
CA ASN A 38 -6.23 0.01 8.49
C ASN A 38 -7.40 0.83 7.93
N ALA A 39 -8.62 0.32 7.93
CA ALA A 39 -9.79 1.12 7.57
C ALA A 39 -9.98 2.26 8.58
N TYR A 40 -9.87 1.98 9.89
CA TYR A 40 -9.94 3.01 10.92
C TYR A 40 -8.81 4.04 10.79
N LEU A 41 -7.56 3.57 10.72
CA LEU A 41 -6.41 4.46 10.60
C LEU A 41 -6.49 5.29 9.32
N GLY A 42 -6.78 4.65 8.19
CA GLY A 42 -6.89 5.35 6.92
C GLY A 42 -7.98 6.42 6.90
N LEU A 43 -9.13 6.20 7.54
CA LEU A 43 -10.17 7.23 7.70
C LEU A 43 -9.78 8.34 8.69
N LYS A 44 -8.97 8.03 9.72
CA LYS A 44 -8.54 9.01 10.73
C LYS A 44 -7.39 9.89 10.25
N ILE A 45 -6.34 9.28 9.70
CA ILE A 45 -5.05 9.92 9.38
C ILE A 45 -4.78 10.02 7.88
N GLY A 46 -5.64 9.46 7.02
CA GLY A 46 -5.50 9.56 5.56
C GLY A 46 -4.41 8.66 4.96
N MET A 47 -3.85 7.73 5.73
CA MET A 47 -2.82 6.78 5.32
C MET A 47 -3.03 5.41 5.97
N THR A 48 -2.59 4.35 5.29
CA THR A 48 -2.55 2.99 5.85
C THR A 48 -1.15 2.66 6.37
N ILE A 49 -1.07 1.62 7.20
CA ILE A 49 0.18 1.15 7.79
C ILE A 49 0.40 -0.30 7.38
N SER A 50 1.65 -0.58 6.97
CA SER A 50 2.09 -1.90 6.54
C SER A 50 1.68 -2.99 7.54
N ALA A 51 0.78 -3.88 7.11
CA ALA A 51 0.38 -5.03 7.92
C ALA A 51 1.42 -6.16 7.88
N SER A 52 2.34 -6.14 6.92
CA SER A 52 3.29 -7.23 6.61
C SER A 52 4.20 -7.57 7.79
N ILE A 53 4.85 -6.55 8.38
CA ILE A 53 5.81 -6.73 9.49
C ILE A 53 5.11 -7.27 10.74
N PRO A 54 4.03 -6.65 11.27
CA PRO A 54 3.30 -7.20 12.40
C PRO A 54 2.73 -8.60 12.13
N ALA A 55 2.21 -8.84 10.92
CA ALA A 55 1.66 -10.15 10.56
C ALA A 55 2.73 -11.26 10.55
N ALA A 56 3.95 -10.95 10.08
CA ALA A 56 5.07 -11.89 10.15
C ALA A 56 5.40 -12.28 11.60
N VAL A 57 5.45 -11.29 12.50
CA VAL A 57 5.70 -11.53 13.93
C VAL A 57 4.57 -12.34 14.55
N PHE A 58 3.30 -11.95 14.35
CA PHE A 58 2.16 -12.72 14.86
C PHE A 58 2.13 -14.14 14.30
N SER A 59 2.43 -14.33 13.02
CA SER A 59 2.51 -15.64 12.40
C SER A 59 3.54 -16.54 13.11
N MET A 60 4.75 -16.03 13.33
CA MET A 60 5.80 -16.76 14.03
C MET A 60 5.40 -17.09 15.48
N THR A 61 4.89 -16.12 16.22
CA THR A 61 4.48 -16.30 17.61
C THR A 61 3.32 -17.29 17.74
N ILE A 62 2.24 -17.11 16.96
CA ILE A 62 1.03 -17.94 17.04
C ILE A 62 1.31 -19.37 16.58
N MET A 63 2.00 -19.56 15.45
CA MET A 63 2.32 -20.91 15.00
C MET A 63 3.23 -21.62 15.99
N LYS A 64 4.18 -20.91 16.61
CA LYS A 64 5.05 -21.49 17.62
C LYS A 64 4.27 -21.91 18.88
N ILE A 65 3.34 -21.08 19.36
CA ILE A 65 2.54 -21.38 20.55
C ILE A 65 1.56 -22.54 20.30
N LEU A 66 0.85 -22.51 19.17
CA LEU A 66 -0.22 -23.47 18.88
C LEU A 66 0.29 -24.77 18.26
N PHE A 67 1.25 -24.71 17.34
CA PHE A 67 1.69 -25.85 16.54
C PHE A 67 3.14 -26.30 16.84
N LYS A 68 3.90 -25.51 17.61
CA LYS A 68 5.31 -25.76 18.00
C LYS A 68 6.33 -25.81 16.86
N ASP A 69 5.88 -25.73 15.61
CA ASP A 69 6.66 -25.59 14.38
C ASP A 69 6.12 -24.43 13.52
N GLY A 70 6.87 -24.08 12.49
CA GLY A 70 6.51 -23.05 11.51
C GLY A 70 7.70 -22.84 10.58
N PHE A 71 7.55 -23.17 9.30
CA PHE A 71 8.60 -22.92 8.32
C PHE A 71 8.52 -21.48 7.82
N ILE A 72 9.67 -20.86 7.50
CA ILE A 72 9.72 -19.46 7.06
C ILE A 72 8.78 -19.16 5.88
N LEU A 73 8.57 -20.13 5.00
CA LEU A 73 7.68 -19.98 3.85
C LEU A 73 6.18 -20.02 4.22
N GLU A 74 5.81 -20.73 5.30
CA GLU A 74 4.44 -20.64 5.86
C GLU A 74 4.20 -19.25 6.44
N HIS A 75 5.19 -18.70 7.16
CA HIS A 75 5.10 -17.35 7.70
C HIS A 75 5.05 -16.29 6.61
N ASN A 76 5.82 -16.48 5.53
CA ASN A 76 5.78 -15.62 4.36
C ASN A 76 4.40 -15.65 3.67
N LEU A 77 3.75 -16.81 3.61
CA LEU A 77 2.38 -16.91 3.09
C LEU A 77 1.39 -16.14 3.98
N VAL A 78 1.44 -16.35 5.30
CA VAL A 78 0.57 -15.67 6.25
C VAL A 78 0.70 -14.15 6.17
N GLN A 79 1.93 -13.62 6.17
CA GLN A 79 2.14 -12.17 6.09
C GLN A 79 1.66 -11.60 4.76
N THR A 80 1.86 -12.33 3.65
CA THR A 80 1.37 -11.92 2.32
C THR A 80 -0.15 -11.86 2.30
N MET A 81 -0.83 -12.85 2.89
CA MET A 81 -2.30 -12.82 2.99
C MET A 81 -2.79 -11.69 3.91
N ALA A 82 -2.06 -11.40 4.98
CA ALA A 82 -2.43 -10.34 5.91
C ALA A 82 -2.25 -8.95 5.31
N SER A 83 -1.21 -8.72 4.49
CA SER A 83 -0.97 -7.44 3.80
C SER A 83 -2.01 -7.12 2.73
N VAL A 84 -2.69 -8.13 2.18
CA VAL A 84 -3.89 -7.90 1.34
C VAL A 84 -5.00 -7.18 2.12
N GLY A 85 -5.11 -7.40 3.43
CA GLY A 85 -6.07 -6.68 4.28
C GLY A 85 -5.85 -5.17 4.28
N GLU A 86 -4.59 -4.74 4.29
CA GLU A 86 -4.21 -3.33 4.14
C GLU A 86 -4.58 -2.79 2.76
N ALA A 87 -4.17 -3.48 1.68
CA ALA A 87 -4.41 -3.03 0.31
C ALA A 87 -5.91 -2.91 -0.01
N ILE A 88 -6.72 -3.85 0.47
CA ILE A 88 -8.18 -3.80 0.35
C ILE A 88 -8.74 -2.64 1.17
N ALA A 89 -8.31 -2.46 2.42
CA ALA A 89 -8.79 -1.35 3.25
C ALA A 89 -8.48 0.01 2.59
N ALA A 90 -7.26 0.21 2.10
CA ALA A 90 -6.86 1.41 1.34
C ALA A 90 -7.77 1.65 0.13
N SER A 91 -8.02 0.60 -0.66
CA SER A 91 -8.90 0.67 -1.83
C SER A 91 -10.31 1.13 -1.44
N VAL A 92 -10.85 0.63 -0.32
CA VAL A 92 -12.20 0.97 0.13
C VAL A 92 -12.29 2.43 0.59
N ILE A 93 -11.37 2.85 1.46
CA ILE A 93 -11.44 4.17 2.09
C ILE A 93 -11.15 5.32 1.12
N PHE A 94 -10.42 5.08 0.02
CA PHE A 94 -10.09 6.13 -0.95
C PHE A 94 -11.09 6.19 -2.10
N VAL A 95 -11.68 5.06 -2.51
CA VAL A 95 -12.60 5.02 -3.65
C VAL A 95 -14.03 5.33 -3.25
N PHE A 96 -14.56 4.68 -2.20
CA PHE A 96 -16.00 4.77 -1.91
C PHE A 96 -16.48 6.14 -1.43
N PRO A 97 -15.71 6.96 -0.69
CA PRO A 97 -16.13 8.33 -0.41
C PRO A 97 -16.47 9.13 -1.66
N ALA A 98 -15.75 8.92 -2.77
CA ALA A 98 -16.04 9.58 -4.04
C ALA A 98 -17.42 9.18 -4.61
N PHE A 99 -17.82 7.92 -4.47
CA PHE A 99 -19.16 7.47 -4.86
C PHE A 99 -20.23 8.22 -4.08
N PHE A 100 -20.07 8.37 -2.76
CA PHE A 100 -21.01 9.11 -1.93
C PHE A 100 -21.07 10.60 -2.31
N PHE A 101 -19.94 11.23 -2.63
CA PHE A 101 -19.91 12.61 -3.14
C PHE A 101 -20.63 12.78 -4.48
N LEU A 102 -20.64 11.73 -5.32
CA LEU A 102 -21.38 11.69 -6.58
C LEU A 102 -22.87 11.33 -6.39
N GLY A 103 -23.34 11.16 -5.15
CA GLY A 103 -24.71 10.75 -4.85
C GLY A 103 -24.97 9.26 -5.11
N LEU A 104 -23.93 8.46 -5.32
CA LEU A 104 -24.02 7.01 -5.50
C LEU A 104 -23.88 6.30 -4.15
N THR A 105 -24.81 5.41 -3.85
CA THR A 105 -24.81 4.62 -2.60
C THR A 105 -24.76 3.13 -2.93
N PRO A 106 -23.58 2.57 -3.27
CA PRO A 106 -23.46 1.16 -3.58
C PRO A 106 -23.79 0.32 -2.35
N SER A 107 -24.59 -0.73 -2.54
CA SER A 107 -24.91 -1.72 -1.52
C SER A 107 -23.67 -2.49 -1.06
N SER A 108 -23.73 -3.12 0.12
CA SER A 108 -22.59 -3.90 0.63
C SER A 108 -22.16 -5.04 -0.30
N PHE A 109 -23.12 -5.64 -1.01
CA PHE A 109 -22.83 -6.69 -2.00
C PHE A 109 -22.14 -6.13 -3.25
N GLU A 110 -22.55 -4.94 -3.68
CA GLU A 110 -21.91 -4.23 -4.78
C GLU A 110 -20.46 -3.88 -4.44
N ILE A 111 -20.23 -3.30 -3.25
CA ILE A 111 -18.89 -3.03 -2.72
C ILE A 111 -18.05 -4.31 -2.70
N PHE A 112 -18.61 -5.42 -2.22
CA PHE A 112 -17.92 -6.71 -2.18
C PHE A 112 -17.50 -7.19 -3.57
N LEU A 113 -18.39 -7.14 -4.57
CA LEU A 113 -18.08 -7.55 -5.94
C LEU A 113 -17.01 -6.65 -6.59
N LEU A 114 -17.08 -5.33 -6.38
CA LEU A 114 -16.10 -4.38 -6.89
C LEU A 114 -14.69 -4.71 -6.37
N ILE A 115 -14.56 -4.92 -5.06
CA ILE A 115 -13.28 -5.25 -4.42
C ILE A 115 -12.79 -6.62 -4.87
N LEU A 116 -13.68 -7.62 -4.98
CA LEU A 116 -13.32 -8.97 -5.38
C LEU A 116 -12.76 -8.98 -6.82
N ILE A 117 -13.49 -8.38 -7.77
CA ILE A 117 -13.09 -8.36 -9.17
C ILE A 117 -11.87 -7.47 -9.36
N GLY A 118 -11.83 -6.29 -8.74
CA GLY A 118 -10.68 -5.39 -8.78
C GLY A 118 -9.42 -6.02 -8.19
N GLY A 119 -9.54 -6.67 -7.03
CA GLY A 119 -8.44 -7.36 -6.36
C GLY A 119 -7.89 -8.53 -7.18
N VAL A 120 -8.76 -9.38 -7.74
CA VAL A 120 -8.35 -10.48 -8.62
C VAL A 120 -7.66 -9.93 -9.88
N THR A 121 -8.19 -8.86 -10.47
CA THR A 121 -7.59 -8.21 -11.64
C THR A 121 -6.19 -7.66 -11.34
N GLY A 122 -6.02 -6.99 -10.20
CA GLY A 122 -4.72 -6.50 -9.75
C GLY A 122 -3.69 -7.62 -9.56
N ILE A 123 -4.09 -8.74 -8.95
CA ILE A 123 -3.21 -9.92 -8.80
C ILE A 123 -2.80 -10.47 -10.16
N LEU A 124 -3.74 -10.61 -11.10
CA LEU A 124 -3.47 -11.11 -12.45
C LEU A 124 -2.48 -10.21 -13.21
N PHE A 125 -2.60 -8.88 -13.08
CA PHE A 125 -1.70 -7.92 -13.71
C PHE A 125 -0.34 -7.82 -13.03
N MET A 126 -0.26 -8.11 -11.73
CA MET A 126 1.00 -8.08 -10.99
C MET A 126 1.91 -9.26 -11.34
N ILE A 127 1.36 -10.44 -11.63
CA ILE A 127 2.15 -11.65 -11.94
C ILE A 127 3.16 -11.44 -13.09
N PRO A 128 2.79 -10.92 -14.27
CA PRO A 128 3.78 -10.65 -15.32
C PRO A 128 4.77 -9.53 -14.94
N MET A 129 4.35 -8.57 -14.11
CA MET A 129 5.22 -7.47 -13.65
C MET A 129 6.28 -7.93 -12.65
N ARG A 130 6.08 -9.05 -11.93
CA ARG A 130 7.03 -9.61 -10.96
C ARG A 130 8.45 -9.70 -11.52
N ARG A 131 8.63 -10.32 -12.70
CA ARG A 131 9.96 -10.51 -13.28
C ARG A 131 10.65 -9.19 -13.59
N TYR A 132 9.89 -8.19 -14.03
CA TYR A 132 10.45 -6.87 -14.30
C TYR A 132 10.80 -6.14 -13.00
N VAL A 133 9.81 -5.98 -12.13
CA VAL A 133 9.89 -5.11 -10.95
C VAL A 133 10.76 -5.74 -9.84
N ILE A 134 10.75 -7.06 -9.69
CA ILE A 134 11.49 -7.73 -8.61
C ILE A 134 12.81 -8.32 -9.11
N VAL A 135 12.82 -8.99 -10.28
CA VAL A 135 14.01 -9.70 -10.76
C VAL A 135 14.95 -8.76 -11.52
N LYS A 136 14.46 -8.00 -12.52
CA LYS A 136 15.33 -7.09 -13.31
C LYS A 136 15.74 -5.82 -12.56
N GLU A 137 14.87 -5.29 -11.70
CA GLU A 137 15.16 -4.12 -10.87
C GLU A 137 15.71 -4.49 -9.48
N HIS A 138 16.20 -5.73 -9.33
CA HIS A 138 16.85 -6.17 -8.09
C HIS A 138 18.04 -5.27 -7.74
N GLY A 139 18.16 -4.88 -6.47
CA GLY A 139 19.22 -3.98 -6.00
C GLY A 139 18.98 -2.50 -6.29
N LYS A 140 18.10 -2.15 -7.24
CA LYS A 140 17.66 -0.77 -7.47
C LYS A 140 16.43 -0.42 -6.63
N LEU A 141 15.47 -1.34 -6.57
CA LEU A 141 14.31 -1.23 -5.69
C LEU A 141 14.62 -1.93 -4.36
N ILE A 142 14.59 -1.15 -3.27
CA ILE A 142 15.00 -1.61 -1.94
C ILE A 142 13.89 -2.37 -1.20
N PHE A 143 12.62 -2.19 -1.60
CA PHE A 143 11.43 -2.76 -0.95
C PHE A 143 11.53 -2.68 0.59
N PRO A 144 11.54 -1.47 1.19
CA PRO A 144 11.99 -1.29 2.58
C PRO A 144 11.22 -2.17 3.57
N GLU A 145 9.90 -2.22 3.43
CA GLU A 145 9.02 -3.04 4.26
C GLU A 145 9.15 -4.53 3.97
N GLY A 146 9.28 -4.92 2.69
CA GLY A 146 9.47 -6.31 2.29
C GLY A 146 10.80 -6.88 2.77
N THR A 147 11.86 -6.08 2.69
CA THR A 147 13.20 -6.39 3.20
C THR A 147 13.18 -6.48 4.72
N ALA A 148 12.55 -5.53 5.42
CA ALA A 148 12.38 -5.59 6.87
C ALA A 148 11.59 -6.85 7.30
N CYS A 149 10.53 -7.20 6.59
CA CYS A 149 9.77 -8.41 6.84
C CYS A 149 10.63 -9.67 6.63
N ALA A 150 11.43 -9.72 5.56
CA ALA A 150 12.32 -10.84 5.30
C ALA A 150 13.38 -11.01 6.41
N GLU A 151 13.97 -9.91 6.89
CA GLU A 151 14.93 -9.93 8.00
C GLU A 151 14.29 -10.39 9.31
N ILE A 152 13.05 -9.98 9.59
CA ILE A 152 12.29 -10.45 10.77
C ILE A 152 12.03 -11.95 10.69
N LEU A 153 11.61 -12.45 9.52
CA LEU A 153 11.36 -13.86 9.28
C LEU A 153 12.64 -14.70 9.41
N ARG A 154 13.76 -14.24 8.85
CA ARG A 154 15.09 -14.87 8.99
C ARG A 154 15.56 -14.88 10.44
N ALA A 155 15.45 -13.75 11.13
CA ALA A 155 15.84 -13.66 12.54
C ALA A 155 15.00 -14.59 13.43
N GLY A 156 13.72 -14.79 13.11
CA GLY A 156 12.85 -15.75 13.79
C GLY A 156 13.26 -17.21 13.58
N GLU A 157 13.76 -17.55 12.39
CA GLU A 157 14.25 -18.89 12.08
C GLU A 157 15.64 -19.17 12.68
N GLU A 158 16.59 -18.22 12.56
CA GLU A 158 17.98 -18.37 13.04
C GLU A 158 18.11 -18.27 14.55
N LYS A 159 17.42 -17.32 15.20
CA LYS A 159 17.51 -17.10 16.65
C LYS A 159 16.47 -17.88 17.45
N GLY A 160 15.65 -18.68 16.77
CA GLY A 160 14.58 -19.48 17.37
C GLY A 160 13.71 -18.65 18.34
N HIS A 161 13.55 -19.16 19.57
CA HIS A 161 12.68 -18.56 20.60
C HIS A 161 12.97 -17.08 20.89
N ALA A 162 14.23 -16.63 20.84
CA ALA A 162 14.59 -15.28 21.28
C ALA A 162 14.15 -14.19 20.28
N GLY A 163 14.30 -14.42 18.97
CA GLY A 163 13.96 -13.43 17.95
C GLY A 163 12.46 -13.14 17.87
N ALA A 164 11.65 -14.21 17.84
CA ALA A 164 10.19 -14.10 17.79
C ALA A 164 9.61 -13.50 19.10
N LEU A 165 10.19 -13.83 20.26
CA LEU A 165 9.77 -13.25 21.54
C LEU A 165 10.08 -11.76 21.64
N VAL A 166 11.28 -11.33 21.22
CA VAL A 166 11.64 -9.90 21.23
C VAL A 166 10.72 -9.09 20.33
N ALA A 167 10.44 -9.59 19.12
CA ALA A 167 9.51 -8.93 18.20
C ALA A 167 8.08 -8.90 18.76
N GLY A 168 7.61 -10.00 19.37
CA GLY A 168 6.31 -10.08 20.03
C GLY A 168 6.20 -9.14 21.24
N LEU A 169 7.26 -9.01 22.03
CA LEU A 169 7.34 -8.05 23.14
C LEU A 169 7.26 -6.60 22.65
N GLY A 170 7.95 -6.28 21.55
CA GLY A 170 7.85 -4.95 20.92
C GLY A 170 6.42 -4.60 20.50
N LEU A 171 5.71 -5.55 19.88
CA LEU A 171 4.29 -5.38 19.56
C LEU A 171 3.42 -5.19 20.81
N LEU A 172 3.67 -5.97 21.86
CA LEU A 172 2.91 -5.87 23.11
C LEU A 172 3.14 -4.52 23.80
N ILE A 173 4.38 -4.07 23.89
CA ILE A 173 4.73 -2.74 24.44
C ILE A 173 4.04 -1.65 23.62
N GLY A 174 4.12 -1.71 22.28
CA GLY A 174 3.43 -0.76 21.41
C GLY A 174 1.91 -0.74 21.60
N ALA A 175 1.30 -1.92 21.76
CA ALA A 175 -0.13 -2.05 22.02
C ALA A 175 -0.54 -1.47 23.37
N VAL A 176 0.26 -1.73 24.42
CA VAL A 176 0.06 -1.14 25.74
C VAL A 176 0.19 0.38 25.66
N CYS A 177 1.27 0.92 25.09
CA CYS A 177 1.43 2.36 24.90
C CYS A 177 0.24 2.98 24.17
N LYS A 178 -0.22 2.36 23.07
CA LYS A 178 -1.38 2.83 22.31
C LYS A 178 -2.68 2.76 23.13
N PHE A 179 -2.86 1.73 23.97
CA PHE A 179 -4.02 1.62 24.85
C PHE A 179 -4.05 2.75 25.89
N PHE A 180 -2.91 3.08 26.51
CA PHE A 180 -2.82 4.17 27.48
C PHE A 180 -2.99 5.56 26.82
N ILE A 181 -2.40 5.77 25.65
CA ILE A 181 -2.48 7.05 24.92
C ILE A 181 -3.86 7.22 24.27
N SER A 182 -4.25 6.31 23.37
CA SER A 182 -5.47 6.44 22.56
C SER A 182 -6.73 5.91 23.23
N GLY A 183 -6.61 4.83 24.01
CA GLY A 183 -7.74 4.14 24.64
C GLY A 183 -8.21 4.85 25.91
N LEU A 184 -7.29 5.10 26.84
CA LEU A 184 -7.56 5.81 28.09
C LEU A 184 -7.48 7.33 27.96
N LYS A 185 -7.01 7.86 26.82
CA LYS A 185 -6.86 9.29 26.55
C LYS A 185 -6.08 10.04 27.63
N ILE A 186 -5.05 9.39 28.18
CA ILE A 186 -4.24 9.96 29.28
C ILE A 186 -3.38 11.14 28.78
N PHE A 187 -3.02 11.12 27.50
CA PHE A 187 -2.26 12.19 26.84
C PHE A 187 -3.03 12.69 25.61
N GLU A 188 -2.97 13.99 25.35
CA GLU A 188 -3.43 14.54 24.08
C GLU A 188 -2.54 14.03 22.94
N GLU A 189 -3.16 13.38 21.96
CA GLU A 189 -2.44 12.87 20.77
C GLU A 189 -2.00 14.00 19.84
N ASN A 190 -2.73 15.11 19.85
CA ASN A 190 -2.52 16.25 18.97
C ASN A 190 -2.18 17.47 19.81
N ILE A 191 -0.90 17.84 19.81
CA ILE A 191 -0.42 19.05 20.49
C ILE A 191 -0.22 20.12 19.43
N GLN A 192 -1.01 21.20 19.53
CA GLN A 192 -0.95 22.31 18.59
C GLN A 192 -0.26 23.52 19.21
N PHE A 193 0.74 24.03 18.50
CA PHE A 193 1.45 25.27 18.82
C PHE A 193 1.19 26.31 17.74
N ASN A 194 0.74 27.49 18.14
CA ASN A 194 0.66 28.65 17.26
C ASN A 194 2.02 29.35 17.30
N LEU A 195 2.82 29.21 16.24
CA LEU A 195 4.19 29.71 16.20
C LEU A 195 4.26 31.16 15.72
N PHE A 196 3.49 31.52 14.70
CA PHE A 196 3.53 32.86 14.11
C PHE A 196 2.21 33.24 13.46
N LYS A 197 1.96 34.55 13.36
CA LYS A 197 0.81 35.11 12.63
C LYS A 197 1.25 35.59 11.23
N PRO A 198 0.37 35.52 10.22
CA PRO A 198 -0.96 34.92 10.27
C PRO A 198 -0.92 33.40 10.05
N ASN A 199 -1.71 32.66 10.83
CA ASN A 199 -2.05 31.26 10.59
C ASN A 199 -0.88 30.24 10.51
N GLY A 200 0.28 30.55 11.12
CA GLY A 200 1.42 29.64 11.25
C GLY A 200 1.28 28.67 12.43
N VAL A 201 0.85 27.44 12.13
CA VAL A 201 0.56 26.40 13.13
C VAL A 201 1.55 25.24 13.00
N LEU A 202 1.97 24.69 14.14
CA LEU A 202 2.68 23.42 14.23
C LEU A 202 1.87 22.46 15.06
N THR A 203 1.45 21.37 14.44
CA THR A 203 0.73 20.28 15.13
C THR A 203 1.66 19.08 15.22
N PHE A 204 1.85 18.58 16.42
CA PHE A 204 2.52 17.31 16.67
C PHE A 204 1.46 16.24 16.91
N GLU A 205 1.42 15.24 16.03
CA GLU A 205 0.68 14.00 16.25
C GLU A 205 1.66 12.90 16.68
N ALA A 206 1.81 12.73 18.00
CA ALA A 206 2.77 11.79 18.59
C ALA A 206 2.20 10.38 18.75
N THR A 207 1.47 9.88 17.75
CA THR A 207 0.89 8.54 17.80
C THR A 207 2.00 7.49 17.62
N PRO A 208 2.12 6.47 18.50
CA PRO A 208 3.17 5.43 18.40
C PRO A 208 3.25 4.76 17.02
N SER A 209 2.11 4.64 16.33
CA SER A 209 2.07 4.07 14.99
C SER A 209 2.77 4.94 13.94
N LEU A 210 2.67 6.26 14.02
CA LEU A 210 3.35 7.18 13.09
C LEU A 210 4.86 7.18 13.33
N ILE A 211 5.29 7.11 14.59
CA ILE A 211 6.71 6.95 14.96
C ILE A 211 7.26 5.65 14.38
N GLY A 212 6.51 4.55 14.52
CA GLY A 212 6.87 3.25 13.94
C GLY A 212 7.00 3.29 12.42
N VAL A 213 6.03 3.89 11.71
CA VAL A 213 6.11 4.06 10.25
C VAL A 213 7.33 4.89 9.85
N GLY A 214 7.58 6.01 10.53
CA GLY A 214 8.75 6.85 10.28
C GLY A 214 10.09 6.11 10.43
N PHE A 215 10.19 5.20 11.40
CA PHE A 215 11.37 4.36 11.58
C PHE A 215 11.57 3.34 10.44
N ILE A 216 10.48 2.78 9.90
CA ILE A 216 10.52 1.79 8.82
C ILE A 216 10.91 2.42 7.48
N ILE A 217 10.32 3.57 7.13
CA ILE A 217 10.60 4.26 5.86
C ILE A 217 11.92 5.03 5.90
N GLY A 218 12.43 5.33 7.10
CA GLY A 218 13.71 5.97 7.32
C GLY A 218 13.73 7.48 7.05
N PRO A 219 14.86 8.14 7.35
CA PRO A 219 14.95 9.60 7.38
C PRO A 219 14.78 10.25 6.01
N ARG A 220 15.17 9.57 4.94
CA ARG A 220 15.07 10.12 3.58
C ARG A 220 13.62 10.33 3.17
N ILE A 221 12.78 9.30 3.29
CA ILE A 221 11.37 9.38 2.90
C ILE A 221 10.62 10.28 3.89
N ALA A 222 10.91 10.13 5.19
CA ALA A 222 10.35 11.00 6.22
C ALA A 222 10.65 12.49 5.95
N SER A 223 11.85 12.82 5.44
CA SER A 223 12.21 14.19 5.09
C SER A 223 11.37 14.77 3.94
N TYR A 224 11.00 13.93 2.95
CA TYR A 224 10.13 14.37 1.85
C TYR A 224 8.70 14.62 2.32
N MET A 225 8.16 13.75 3.18
CA MET A 225 6.84 13.95 3.80
C MET A 225 6.84 15.21 4.68
N PHE A 226 7.90 15.40 5.48
CA PHE A 226 8.08 16.59 6.31
C PHE A 226 8.18 17.87 5.48
N ALA A 227 8.93 17.86 4.38
CA ALA A 227 9.03 18.99 3.46
C ALA A 227 7.66 19.34 2.83
N GLY A 228 6.86 18.34 2.46
CA GLY A 228 5.49 18.55 1.99
C GLY A 228 4.59 19.18 3.07
N GLY A 229 4.71 18.70 4.32
CA GLY A 229 4.03 19.28 5.48
C GLY A 229 4.41 20.74 5.72
N LEU A 230 5.71 21.07 5.71
CA LEU A 230 6.20 22.44 5.82
C LEU A 230 5.70 23.33 4.68
N MET A 231 5.72 22.83 3.45
CA MET A 231 5.23 23.57 2.29
C MET A 231 3.75 23.90 2.43
N GLY A 232 2.91 22.95 2.86
CA GLY A 232 1.49 23.21 3.11
C GLY A 232 1.28 24.18 4.28
N TRP A 233 1.77 23.81 5.46
CA TRP A 233 1.42 24.49 6.71
C TRP A 233 2.15 25.81 6.95
N TRP A 234 3.41 25.94 6.52
CA TRP A 234 4.24 27.09 6.86
C TRP A 234 4.56 27.99 5.66
N ILE A 235 4.31 27.54 4.43
CA ILE A 235 4.51 28.36 3.23
C ILE A 235 3.16 28.73 2.64
N LEU A 236 2.37 27.75 2.20
CA LEU A 236 1.14 28.01 1.45
C LEU A 236 0.03 28.61 2.32
N ILE A 237 -0.22 28.08 3.53
CA ILE A 237 -1.26 28.63 4.41
C ILE A 237 -0.97 30.11 4.76
N PRO A 238 0.22 30.49 5.27
CA PRO A 238 0.51 31.89 5.56
C PRO A 238 0.45 32.77 4.32
N LEU A 239 0.93 32.29 3.16
CA LEU A 239 0.89 33.03 1.90
C LEU A 239 -0.55 33.31 1.45
N ILE A 240 -1.44 32.32 1.52
CA ILE A 240 -2.87 32.51 1.23
C ILE A 240 -3.48 33.46 2.26
N SER A 241 -3.12 33.32 3.54
CA SER A 241 -3.63 34.18 4.60
C SER A 241 -3.14 35.63 4.51
N THR A 242 -1.99 35.92 3.90
CA THR A 242 -1.47 37.29 3.73
C THR A 242 -1.88 37.92 2.41
N PHE A 243 -1.88 37.15 1.31
CA PHE A 243 -2.09 37.67 -0.05
C PHE A 243 -3.43 37.32 -0.65
N GLY A 244 -4.15 36.34 -0.09
CA GLY A 244 -5.50 35.97 -0.50
C GLY A 244 -6.60 36.86 0.10
N VAL A 245 -6.22 37.82 0.93
CA VAL A 245 -7.12 38.82 1.53
C VAL A 245 -7.62 39.75 0.42
N SER A 246 -8.91 39.66 0.11
CA SER A 246 -9.56 40.52 -0.88
C SER A 246 -11.04 40.67 -0.54
N ASP A 247 -11.69 41.73 -1.04
CA ASP A 247 -13.14 41.95 -0.91
C ASP A 247 -13.98 40.97 -1.74
N THR A 248 -13.35 39.93 -2.31
CA THR A 248 -13.98 38.93 -3.17
C THR A 248 -13.70 37.54 -2.65
N VAL A 249 -14.76 36.75 -2.49
CA VAL A 249 -14.66 35.33 -2.16
C VAL A 249 -13.93 34.59 -3.29
N ILE A 250 -12.79 33.97 -2.96
CA ILE A 250 -12.02 33.15 -3.89
C ILE A 250 -12.50 31.70 -3.77
N TYR A 251 -13.01 31.13 -4.86
CA TYR A 251 -13.37 29.71 -4.90
C TYR A 251 -12.12 28.83 -4.62
N PRO A 252 -12.18 27.72 -3.85
CA PRO A 252 -13.36 26.93 -3.45
C PRO A 252 -14.06 27.35 -2.16
N ALA A 253 -13.51 28.30 -1.41
CA ALA A 253 -14.15 28.74 -0.17
C ALA A 253 -15.47 29.47 -0.49
N SER A 254 -16.44 29.35 0.41
CA SER A 254 -17.72 30.07 0.35
C SER A 254 -17.71 31.37 1.16
N VAL A 255 -16.60 31.67 1.84
CA VAL A 255 -16.39 32.84 2.70
C VAL A 255 -15.03 33.46 2.41
N ASP A 256 -14.87 34.73 2.76
CA ASP A 256 -13.61 35.46 2.57
C ASP A 256 -12.47 34.82 3.34
N VAL A 257 -11.26 34.89 2.75
CA VAL A 257 -10.04 34.30 3.32
C VAL A 257 -9.71 34.85 4.71
N ASP A 258 -10.07 36.11 4.98
CA ASP A 258 -9.89 36.75 6.30
C ASP A 258 -10.67 36.08 7.42
N SER A 259 -11.79 35.45 7.09
CA SER A 259 -12.63 34.75 8.06
C SER A 259 -12.16 33.32 8.35
N LEU A 260 -11.19 32.82 7.57
CA LEU A 260 -10.69 31.46 7.68
C LEU A 260 -9.47 31.41 8.60
N ASP A 261 -9.51 30.47 9.54
CA ASP A 261 -8.35 30.05 10.31
C ASP A 261 -7.43 29.12 9.47
N SER A 262 -6.29 28.71 10.03
CA SER A 262 -5.36 27.81 9.35
C SER A 262 -6.03 26.53 8.83
N TYR A 263 -6.96 25.95 9.60
CA TYR A 263 -7.69 24.74 9.20
C TYR A 263 -8.72 25.02 8.11
N GLY A 264 -9.39 26.17 8.15
CA GLY A 264 -10.27 26.64 7.09
C GLY A 264 -9.54 26.81 5.76
N ILE A 265 -8.35 27.43 5.79
CA ILE A 265 -7.49 27.54 4.59
C ILE A 265 -7.01 26.16 4.13
N TRP A 266 -6.60 25.31 5.07
CA TRP A 266 -6.15 23.95 4.74
C TRP A 266 -7.26 23.14 4.05
N SER A 267 -8.48 23.17 4.60
CA SER A 267 -9.60 22.39 4.10
C SER A 267 -10.08 22.87 2.73
N ASN A 268 -10.16 24.20 2.53
CA ASN A 268 -10.71 24.79 1.31
C ASN A 268 -9.69 24.94 0.17
N TYR A 269 -8.39 25.04 0.45
CA TYR A 269 -7.39 25.29 -0.59
C TYR A 269 -6.28 24.23 -0.60
N ILE A 270 -5.60 24.03 0.53
CA ILE A 270 -4.40 23.17 0.57
C ILE A 270 -4.73 21.71 0.22
N ARG A 271 -5.89 21.20 0.63
CA ARG A 271 -6.36 19.86 0.25
C ARG A 271 -6.44 19.67 -1.27
N TYR A 272 -6.94 20.67 -2.02
CA TYR A 272 -7.02 20.61 -3.48
C TYR A 272 -5.66 20.74 -4.15
N VAL A 273 -4.78 21.61 -3.62
CA VAL A 273 -3.38 21.70 -4.08
C VAL A 273 -2.67 20.37 -3.88
N GLY A 274 -2.85 19.75 -2.71
CA GLY A 274 -2.35 18.41 -2.40
C GLY A 274 -2.88 17.35 -3.35
N ALA A 275 -4.21 17.32 -3.57
CA ALA A 275 -4.82 16.39 -4.53
C ALA A 275 -4.25 16.57 -5.96
N GLY A 276 -4.06 17.82 -6.40
CA GLY A 276 -3.42 18.13 -7.68
C GLY A 276 -1.96 17.66 -7.74
N ALA A 277 -1.19 17.84 -6.68
CA ALA A 277 0.19 17.36 -6.60
C ALA A 277 0.27 15.82 -6.68
N VAL A 278 -0.63 15.11 -6.00
CA VAL A 278 -0.72 13.65 -6.09
C VAL A 278 -1.11 13.21 -7.51
N ALA A 279 -2.11 13.86 -8.12
CA ALA A 279 -2.53 13.55 -9.49
C ALA A 279 -1.40 13.75 -10.52
N VAL A 280 -0.68 14.87 -10.44
CA VAL A 280 0.49 15.15 -11.30
C VAL A 280 1.61 14.13 -11.05
N GLY A 281 1.87 13.79 -9.79
CA GLY A 281 2.84 12.76 -9.41
C GLY A 281 2.49 11.38 -9.96
N GLY A 282 1.22 10.99 -9.90
CA GLY A 282 0.70 9.74 -10.46
C GLY A 282 0.85 9.68 -11.98
N LEU A 283 0.41 10.73 -12.69
CA LEU A 283 0.56 10.84 -14.15
C LEU A 283 2.02 10.82 -14.59
N PHE A 284 2.89 11.56 -13.90
CA PHE A 284 4.32 11.57 -14.22
C PHE A 284 4.98 10.20 -13.99
N SER A 285 4.55 9.48 -12.94
CA SER A 285 5.00 8.12 -12.68
C SER A 285 4.53 7.15 -13.75
N LEU A 286 3.28 7.30 -14.23
CA LEU A 286 2.74 6.54 -15.35
C LEU A 286 3.57 6.77 -16.63
N ILE A 287 3.90 8.02 -16.96
CA ILE A 287 4.74 8.35 -18.12
C ILE A 287 6.12 7.68 -18.02
N LYS A 288 6.75 7.72 -16.83
CA LYS A 288 8.04 7.07 -16.60
C LYS A 288 7.99 5.55 -16.72
N ILE A 289 6.87 4.94 -16.36
CA ILE A 289 6.72 3.48 -16.27
C ILE A 289 6.14 2.90 -17.57
N ALA A 290 5.47 3.70 -18.40
CA ALA A 290 4.96 3.29 -19.70
C ALA A 290 5.99 2.52 -20.58
N PRO A 291 7.24 2.98 -20.79
CA PRO A 291 8.21 2.24 -21.62
C PRO A 291 8.61 0.89 -21.00
N ILE A 292 8.67 0.84 -19.67
CA ILE A 292 9.01 -0.35 -18.88
C ILE A 292 7.88 -1.39 -18.97
N ALA A 293 6.64 -0.96 -18.75
CA ALA A 293 5.46 -1.80 -18.77
C ALA A 293 5.18 -2.35 -20.18
N THR A 294 5.35 -1.51 -21.22
CA THR A 294 5.20 -1.96 -22.62
C THR A 294 6.27 -2.97 -23.04
N SER A 295 7.53 -2.77 -22.65
CA SER A 295 8.60 -3.76 -22.87
C SER A 295 8.29 -5.10 -22.20
N SER A 296 7.77 -5.06 -20.97
CA SER A 296 7.38 -6.25 -20.21
C SER A 296 6.22 -7.01 -20.85
N LEU A 297 5.20 -6.29 -21.33
CA LEU A 297 4.10 -6.88 -22.10
C LEU A 297 4.63 -7.53 -23.37
N TYR A 298 5.50 -6.83 -24.12
CA TYR A 298 6.07 -7.34 -25.36
C TYR A 298 6.87 -8.64 -25.14
N GLU A 299 7.70 -8.69 -24.10
CA GLU A 299 8.42 -9.91 -23.72
C GLU A 299 7.46 -11.05 -23.31
N GLY A 300 6.43 -10.75 -22.50
CA GLY A 300 5.42 -11.73 -22.10
C GLY A 300 4.63 -12.30 -23.29
N PHE A 301 4.27 -11.46 -24.26
CA PHE A 301 3.66 -11.90 -25.51
C PHE A 301 4.61 -12.76 -26.34
N LYS A 302 5.88 -12.38 -26.44
CA LYS A 302 6.91 -13.16 -27.15
C LYS A 302 7.08 -14.55 -26.53
N ASP A 303 7.05 -14.65 -25.20
CA ASP A 303 7.15 -15.93 -24.49
C ASP A 303 5.90 -16.81 -24.67
N LEU A 304 4.71 -16.20 -24.76
CA LEU A 304 3.47 -16.90 -25.09
C LEU A 304 3.53 -17.54 -26.49
N PHE A 305 4.02 -16.80 -27.48
CA PHE A 305 4.14 -17.29 -28.86
C PHE A 305 5.31 -18.25 -29.08
N LYS A 306 6.29 -18.28 -28.17
CA LYS A 306 7.45 -19.19 -28.26
C LYS A 306 7.17 -20.62 -27.80
N GLY A 307 6.01 -20.90 -27.20
CA GLY A 307 5.46 -22.24 -27.00
C GLY A 307 6.37 -23.28 -26.30
N LEU A 308 6.04 -23.63 -25.05
CA LEU A 308 6.18 -24.96 -24.40
C LEU A 308 7.52 -25.73 -24.43
N LYS A 309 8.60 -25.25 -25.06
CA LYS A 309 9.88 -25.98 -25.17
C LYS A 309 10.82 -25.83 -23.98
N HIS A 310 10.43 -25.15 -22.90
CA HIS A 310 11.32 -24.85 -21.75
C HIS A 310 10.74 -25.20 -20.37
N ALA A 311 9.65 -25.98 -20.30
CA ALA A 311 9.03 -26.33 -19.02
C ALA A 311 9.88 -27.25 -18.11
N ALA A 312 10.95 -27.86 -18.63
CA ALA A 312 11.71 -28.90 -17.92
C ALA A 312 12.82 -28.37 -16.98
N ASP A 313 13.20 -27.09 -17.06
CA ASP A 313 14.36 -26.57 -16.30
C ASP A 313 14.12 -25.19 -15.64
N VAL A 314 12.86 -24.88 -15.30
CA VAL A 314 12.55 -23.66 -14.55
C VAL A 314 12.80 -23.90 -13.08
N GLN A 315 13.71 -23.12 -12.48
CA GLN A 315 13.99 -23.19 -11.04
C GLN A 315 12.71 -22.96 -10.23
N ARG A 316 12.58 -23.65 -9.09
CA ARG A 316 11.43 -23.53 -8.18
C ARG A 316 11.11 -22.06 -7.83
N THR A 317 12.14 -21.26 -7.61
CA THR A 317 12.07 -19.84 -7.25
C THR A 317 11.66 -18.92 -8.41
N ASP A 318 11.59 -19.44 -9.62
CA ASP A 318 11.23 -18.71 -10.85
C ASP A 318 9.98 -19.28 -11.54
N ARG A 319 9.22 -20.12 -10.83
CA ARG A 319 7.98 -20.72 -11.32
C ARG A 319 6.80 -19.78 -11.07
N ASP A 320 6.24 -19.23 -12.15
CA ASP A 320 5.02 -18.43 -12.13
C ASP A 320 3.80 -19.23 -12.66
N ILE A 321 2.59 -18.68 -12.52
CA ILE A 321 1.37 -19.23 -13.13
C ILE A 321 1.53 -19.20 -14.67
N PRO A 322 1.15 -20.27 -15.40
CA PRO A 322 1.31 -20.27 -16.85
C PRO A 322 0.54 -19.12 -17.52
N MET A 323 1.17 -18.47 -18.49
CA MET A 323 0.66 -17.26 -19.14
C MET A 323 -0.76 -17.41 -19.74
N GLY A 324 -1.10 -18.61 -20.23
CA GLY A 324 -2.45 -18.89 -20.73
C GLY A 324 -3.55 -18.72 -19.68
N PHE A 325 -3.32 -19.17 -18.44
CA PHE A 325 -4.28 -18.97 -17.34
C PHE A 325 -4.37 -17.51 -16.92
N LEU A 326 -3.25 -16.76 -16.97
CA LEU A 326 -3.24 -15.33 -16.68
C LEU A 326 -4.05 -14.53 -17.68
N ILE A 327 -3.88 -14.83 -18.98
CA ILE A 327 -4.64 -14.18 -20.06
C ILE A 327 -6.12 -14.53 -19.96
N LEU A 328 -6.44 -15.81 -19.78
CA LEU A 328 -7.83 -16.25 -19.62
C LEU A 328 -8.49 -15.59 -18.40
N GLY A 329 -7.82 -15.58 -17.25
CA GLY A 329 -8.30 -14.92 -16.04
C GLY A 329 -8.51 -13.43 -16.26
N SER A 330 -7.58 -12.76 -16.95
CA SER A 330 -7.70 -11.33 -17.27
C SER A 330 -8.91 -11.06 -18.16
N ILE A 331 -9.11 -11.86 -19.21
CA ILE A 331 -10.28 -11.75 -20.11
C ILE A 331 -11.59 -11.95 -19.34
N VAL A 332 -11.64 -12.94 -18.44
CA VAL A 332 -12.82 -13.19 -17.60
C VAL A 332 -13.08 -11.99 -16.68
N SER A 333 -12.05 -11.43 -16.04
CA SER A 333 -12.20 -10.23 -15.23
C SER A 333 -12.71 -9.03 -16.03
N VAL A 334 -12.15 -8.78 -17.22
CA VAL A 334 -12.62 -7.71 -18.13
C VAL A 334 -14.09 -7.91 -18.50
N PHE A 335 -14.46 -9.15 -18.83
CA PHE A 335 -15.84 -9.50 -19.16
C PHE A 335 -16.78 -9.25 -17.98
N LEU A 336 -16.38 -9.61 -16.75
CA LEU A 336 -17.18 -9.35 -15.55
C LEU A 336 -17.34 -7.85 -15.27
N ILE A 337 -16.28 -7.05 -15.45
CA ILE A 337 -16.36 -5.58 -15.31
C ILE A 337 -17.33 -4.99 -16.33
N TRP A 338 -17.32 -5.49 -17.56
CA TRP A 338 -18.23 -5.01 -18.61
C TRP A 338 -19.68 -5.48 -18.44
N ALA A 339 -19.87 -6.76 -18.09
CA ALA A 339 -21.18 -7.40 -18.08
C ALA A 339 -22.00 -7.07 -16.83
N LEU A 340 -21.35 -6.77 -15.70
CA LEU A 340 -22.06 -6.48 -14.45
C LEU A 340 -22.59 -5.05 -14.44
N PRO A 341 -23.93 -4.84 -14.33
CA PRO A 341 -24.56 -3.52 -14.42
C PRO A 341 -24.10 -2.52 -13.35
N ILE A 342 -23.59 -3.03 -12.23
CA ILE A 342 -23.00 -2.25 -11.12
C ILE A 342 -21.92 -1.27 -11.59
N PHE A 343 -21.10 -1.65 -12.58
CA PHE A 343 -20.01 -0.81 -13.05
C PHE A 343 -20.50 0.32 -13.96
N GLN A 344 -21.70 0.19 -14.54
CA GLN A 344 -22.27 1.15 -15.49
C GLN A 344 -21.30 1.54 -16.63
N MET A 345 -20.43 0.61 -17.05
CA MET A 345 -19.38 0.87 -18.03
C MET A 345 -19.82 0.46 -19.43
N ASN A 346 -19.57 1.33 -20.41
CA ASN A 346 -19.61 0.94 -21.81
C ASN A 346 -18.31 0.21 -22.20
N LEU A 347 -18.30 -0.45 -23.37
CA LEU A 347 -17.14 -1.24 -23.83
C LEU A 347 -15.85 -0.41 -23.90
N VAL A 348 -15.94 0.84 -24.34
CA VAL A 348 -14.80 1.75 -24.47
C VAL A 348 -14.22 2.08 -23.08
N ALA A 349 -15.07 2.40 -22.12
CA ALA A 349 -14.69 2.67 -20.75
C ALA A 349 -14.06 1.43 -20.11
N THR A 350 -14.62 0.24 -20.33
CA THR A 350 -14.03 -1.00 -19.80
C THR A 350 -12.63 -1.25 -20.35
N ILE A 351 -12.43 -1.10 -21.66
CA ILE A 351 -11.10 -1.25 -22.28
C ILE A 351 -10.12 -0.23 -21.68
N LEU A 352 -10.53 1.04 -21.58
CA LEU A 352 -9.69 2.08 -21.01
C LEU A 352 -9.33 1.80 -19.55
N THR A 353 -10.29 1.38 -18.73
CA THR A 353 -10.05 1.02 -17.32
C THR A 353 -9.11 -0.15 -17.18
N VAL A 354 -9.22 -1.17 -18.04
CA VAL A 354 -8.31 -2.33 -18.02
C VAL A 354 -6.89 -1.90 -18.35
N ILE A 355 -6.72 -1.07 -19.38
CA ILE A 355 -5.41 -0.53 -19.77
C ILE A 355 -4.83 0.29 -18.60
N LEU A 356 -5.61 1.21 -18.04
CA LEU A 356 -5.18 2.04 -16.92
C LEU A 356 -4.83 1.19 -15.69
N ALA A 357 -5.69 0.23 -15.32
CA ALA A 357 -5.45 -0.66 -14.18
C ALA A 357 -4.15 -1.47 -14.34
N PHE A 358 -3.83 -1.92 -15.55
CA PHE A 358 -2.55 -2.57 -15.82
C PHE A 358 -1.36 -1.64 -15.57
N PHE A 359 -1.37 -0.42 -16.11
CA PHE A 359 -0.29 0.54 -15.90
C PHE A 359 -0.19 0.98 -14.44
N PHE A 360 -1.32 1.27 -13.77
CA PHE A 360 -1.35 1.64 -12.35
C PHE A 360 -0.83 0.51 -11.46
N THR A 361 -1.10 -0.76 -11.77
CA THR A 361 -0.50 -1.90 -11.05
C THR A 361 1.03 -1.84 -11.12
N GLY A 362 1.59 -1.53 -12.30
CA GLY A 362 3.03 -1.31 -12.46
C GLY A 362 3.56 -0.11 -11.66
N VAL A 363 2.85 1.02 -11.69
CA VAL A 363 3.22 2.24 -10.92
C VAL A 363 3.21 1.99 -9.42
N VAL A 364 2.15 1.37 -8.91
CA VAL A 364 2.01 0.96 -7.51
C VAL A 364 3.17 0.05 -7.11
N SER A 365 3.51 -0.94 -7.94
CA SER A 365 4.56 -1.92 -7.63
C SER A 365 5.95 -1.31 -7.50
N ILE A 366 6.30 -0.39 -8.40
CA ILE A 366 7.57 0.34 -8.36
C ILE A 366 7.60 1.29 -7.16
N THR A 367 6.50 2.00 -6.91
CA THR A 367 6.42 2.93 -5.78
C THR A 367 6.55 2.20 -4.45
N VAL A 368 5.91 1.04 -4.28
CA VAL A 368 6.11 0.16 -3.12
C VAL A 368 7.58 -0.25 -2.97
N GLY A 369 8.26 -0.54 -4.08
CA GLY A 369 9.69 -0.86 -4.09
C GLY A 369 10.61 0.29 -3.68
N LEU A 370 10.18 1.54 -3.89
CA LEU A 370 10.94 2.75 -3.53
C LEU A 370 10.66 3.23 -2.10
N VAL A 371 9.38 3.31 -1.73
CA VAL A 371 8.94 3.99 -0.49
C VAL A 371 8.19 3.11 0.50
N GLY A 372 7.93 1.84 0.18
CA GLY A 372 7.10 0.96 1.00
C GLY A 372 5.60 1.13 0.71
N SER A 373 4.77 0.23 1.25
CA SER A 373 3.32 0.27 1.06
C SER A 373 2.64 1.36 1.88
N SER A 374 3.13 1.65 3.09
CA SER A 374 2.54 2.65 3.99
C SER A 374 2.60 4.08 3.45
N THR A 375 3.61 4.37 2.62
CA THR A 375 3.84 5.70 2.03
C THR A 375 3.54 5.72 0.53
N ASN A 376 2.95 4.65 0.02
CA ASN A 376 2.52 4.60 -1.37
C ASN A 376 1.30 5.54 -1.55
N PRO A 377 1.33 6.51 -2.49
CA PRO A 377 0.23 7.45 -2.73
C PRO A 377 -0.94 6.78 -3.49
N THR A 378 -1.42 5.67 -2.94
CA THR A 378 -2.55 4.88 -3.48
C THR A 378 -3.86 5.65 -3.52
N SER A 379 -3.99 6.73 -2.76
CA SER A 379 -5.20 7.55 -2.75
C SER A 379 -5.40 8.40 -4.00
N GLY A 380 -4.34 8.71 -4.75
CA GLY A 380 -4.45 9.45 -6.02
C GLY A 380 -4.06 8.65 -7.26
N MET A 381 -3.71 7.37 -7.09
CA MET A 381 -3.59 6.40 -8.19
C MET A 381 -4.87 5.58 -8.25
#